data_AF-F8NYI9-F1
#
_entry.id   AF-F8NYI9-F1
#
_cell.length_a   1.000
_cell.length_b   1.000
_cell.length_c   1.000
_cell.angle_alpha   90.00
_cell.angle_beta   90.00
_cell.angle_gamma   90.00
#
_symmetry.space_group_name_H-M   'P 1'
#
loop_
_entity.id
_entity.type
_entity.pdbx_description
1 polymer ?
#
loop_
_entity_poly.entity_id
_entity_poly.type
_entity_poly.pdbx_seq_one_letter_code
_entity_poly.pdbx_strand_id
1 'polypeptide(L)'
;MIDPTERESLSNCNSGEAFKDNNNPFAPSAVDNTHNSLSSTDTEPSSDPENLNIRPVQLQYTSQLKTQLTGTPASKVRLVLEYMNMLGLNLPLFLNYLSWGDYNCITDPKIRYERTALMGTRNARATGGKDVLKVFAFSCVREAIERELSSIQELAKCPPEDVSEEGLTSLLIDDLVLKLDM
;
A
#
# COMPACT_ATOMS: atom_id res chain seq x y z
N MET A 1 -48.74 -45.54 -10.85
CA MET A 1 -49.07 -46.71 -10.01
C MET A 1 -47.75 -47.24 -9.47
N ILE A 2 -47.69 -47.45 -8.15
CA ILE A 2 -46.51 -47.62 -7.26
C ILE A 2 -45.84 -46.28 -6.89
N ASP A 3 -45.54 -45.88 -5.64
CA ASP A 3 -46.08 -45.96 -4.26
C ASP A 3 -45.23 -44.94 -3.45
N PRO A 4 -45.75 -44.03 -2.60
CA PRO A 4 -44.98 -42.94 -2.02
C PRO A 4 -44.47 -43.27 -0.60
N THR A 5 -43.22 -43.68 -0.49
CA THR A 5 -42.40 -43.72 0.73
C THR A 5 -40.97 -43.59 0.19
N GLU A 6 -40.27 -42.47 0.23
CA GLU A 6 -39.88 -41.66 1.37
C GLU A 6 -39.71 -40.20 0.91
N ARG A 7 -40.54 -39.30 1.46
CA ARG A 7 -40.20 -37.88 1.63
C ARG A 7 -40.02 -37.67 3.13
N GLU A 8 -39.22 -36.66 3.45
CA GLU A 8 -38.94 -36.09 4.78
C GLU A 8 -37.67 -36.61 5.45
N SER A 9 -36.64 -35.78 5.43
CA SER A 9 -35.95 -35.33 6.65
C SER A 9 -35.09 -34.10 6.35
N LEU A 10 -35.76 -32.94 6.20
CA LEU A 10 -35.22 -31.71 6.76
C LEU A 10 -35.51 -31.78 8.26
N SER A 11 -34.54 -32.20 9.05
CA SER A 11 -34.58 -32.05 10.50
C SER A 11 -33.18 -31.76 11.01
N ASN A 12 -32.90 -30.47 11.15
CA ASN A 12 -32.33 -29.86 12.35
C ASN A 12 -31.67 -30.83 13.36
N CYS A 13 -30.35 -30.89 13.35
CA CYS A 13 -29.56 -31.25 14.52
C CYS A 13 -28.70 -30.05 14.92
N ASN A 14 -29.38 -29.04 15.49
CA ASN A 14 -28.82 -28.29 16.59
C ASN A 14 -28.59 -29.26 17.75
N SER A 15 -27.39 -29.79 17.83
CA SER A 15 -26.86 -30.41 19.03
C SER A 15 -25.48 -29.83 19.22
N GLY A 16 -25.45 -28.81 20.08
CA GLY A 16 -24.23 -28.16 20.51
C GLY A 16 -23.36 -29.16 21.24
N GLU A 17 -22.19 -29.41 20.68
CA GLU A 17 -21.00 -29.61 21.47
C GLU A 17 -19.98 -28.60 20.95
N ALA A 18 -19.76 -27.58 21.76
CA ALA A 18 -18.69 -26.62 21.58
C ALA A 18 -17.37 -27.40 21.56
N PHE A 19 -16.80 -27.58 20.37
CA PHE A 19 -15.37 -27.80 20.24
C PHE A 19 -14.70 -26.53 20.75
N LYS A 20 -14.46 -26.51 22.06
CA LYS A 20 -13.48 -25.63 22.69
C LYS A 20 -12.13 -26.04 22.14
N ASP A 21 -11.80 -25.48 20.98
CA ASP A 21 -10.44 -25.52 20.47
C ASP A 21 -9.63 -24.57 21.35
N ASN A 22 -9.16 -25.09 22.48
CA ASN A 22 -8.39 -24.36 23.49
C ASN A 22 -6.98 -23.94 23.01
N ASN A 23 -6.72 -24.02 21.70
CA ASN A 23 -5.47 -23.59 21.08
C ASN A 23 -5.73 -22.60 19.94
N ASN A 24 -6.66 -21.66 20.12
CA ASN A 24 -6.67 -20.43 19.35
C ASN A 24 -5.77 -19.39 20.03
N PRO A 25 -4.55 -19.10 19.52
CA PRO A 25 -3.67 -18.09 20.09
C PRO A 25 -4.14 -16.65 19.84
N PHE A 26 -5.30 -16.45 19.19
CA PHE A 26 -5.84 -15.14 18.82
C PHE A 26 -7.22 -14.82 19.41
N ALA A 27 -7.67 -15.54 20.45
CA ALA A 27 -8.76 -15.00 21.26
C ALA A 27 -8.29 -13.67 21.89
N PRO A 28 -8.97 -12.53 21.68
CA PRO A 28 -8.54 -11.26 22.25
C PRO A 28 -8.65 -11.38 23.77
N SER A 29 -7.52 -11.45 24.46
CA SER A 29 -7.50 -11.33 25.92
C SER A 29 -7.99 -9.93 26.25
N ALA A 30 -9.06 -9.84 27.04
CA ALA A 30 -9.53 -8.59 27.62
C ALA A 30 -8.37 -7.99 28.43
N VAL A 31 -7.73 -6.98 27.86
CA VAL A 31 -6.77 -6.13 28.56
C VAL A 31 -7.45 -4.80 28.81
N ASP A 32 -7.61 -4.51 30.09
CA ASP A 32 -8.29 -3.34 30.63
C ASP A 32 -7.78 -2.04 30.02
N ASN A 33 -8.72 -1.24 29.53
CA ASN A 33 -8.49 0.14 29.13
C ASN A 33 -8.15 0.97 30.36
N THR A 34 -6.87 1.31 30.54
CA THR A 34 -6.50 2.46 31.36
C THR A 34 -5.81 3.50 30.47
N HIS A 35 -6.51 4.63 30.31
CA HIS A 35 -6.04 5.87 29.72
C HIS A 35 -4.56 6.17 30.03
N ASN A 36 -3.74 6.52 29.03
CA ASN A 36 -3.10 7.84 29.04
C ASN A 36 -2.48 8.25 27.69
N SER A 37 -3.01 9.36 27.17
CA SER A 37 -2.37 10.49 26.48
C SER A 37 -1.33 10.27 25.38
N LEU A 38 -1.70 10.79 24.20
CA LEU A 38 -0.83 11.24 23.12
C LEU A 38 0.35 12.06 23.66
N SER A 39 1.57 11.68 23.29
CA SER A 39 2.73 12.57 23.31
C SER A 39 3.62 12.25 22.11
N SER A 40 3.67 13.18 21.16
CA SER A 40 4.64 13.19 20.09
C SER A 40 5.98 13.63 20.65
N THR A 41 6.94 12.72 20.72
CA THR A 41 8.34 13.08 20.95
C THR A 41 9.20 12.38 19.90
N ASP A 42 9.69 13.18 18.96
CA ASP A 42 10.80 12.83 18.06
C ASP A 42 11.96 12.34 18.92
N THR A 43 12.13 11.02 18.95
CA THR A 43 13.23 10.38 19.66
C THR A 43 14.24 9.94 18.62
N GLU A 44 15.36 10.65 18.55
CA GLU A 44 16.53 10.19 17.82
C GLU A 44 16.91 8.77 18.27
N PRO A 45 17.31 7.87 17.35
CA PRO A 45 17.64 6.52 17.73
C PRO A 45 19.00 6.50 18.46
N SER A 46 18.94 6.31 19.77
CA SER A 46 20.10 5.99 20.61
C SER A 46 20.80 4.72 20.10
N SER A 47 22.11 4.85 19.91
CA SER A 47 23.05 3.82 19.48
C SER A 47 23.42 2.88 20.64
N ASP A 48 22.49 2.08 21.16
CA ASP A 48 22.80 1.05 22.15
C ASP A 48 22.53 -0.37 21.59
N PRO A 49 23.54 -1.28 21.60
CA PRO A 49 23.42 -2.62 21.04
C PRO A 49 22.98 -3.63 22.12
N GLU A 50 21.81 -3.44 22.74
CA GLU A 50 21.11 -4.54 23.43
C GLU A 50 19.99 -5.06 22.53
N ASN A 51 20.42 -5.68 21.43
CA ASN A 51 19.54 -6.38 20.50
C ASN A 51 19.07 -7.68 21.16
N LEU A 52 18.01 -7.58 21.98
CA LEU A 52 17.18 -8.72 22.33
C LEU A 52 16.79 -9.40 21.02
N ASN A 53 17.40 -10.56 20.78
CA ASN A 53 17.24 -11.46 19.65
C ASN A 53 15.81 -12.04 19.62
N ILE A 54 14.80 -11.17 19.53
CA ILE A 54 13.42 -11.54 19.34
C ILE A 54 13.28 -11.79 17.85
N ARG A 55 13.62 -13.01 17.42
CA ARG A 55 13.30 -13.45 16.07
C ARG A 55 11.80 -13.24 15.87
N PRO A 56 11.36 -12.55 14.80
CA PRO A 56 9.95 -12.40 14.50
C PRO A 56 9.24 -13.76 14.56
N VAL A 57 8.10 -13.84 15.23
CA VAL A 57 7.31 -15.07 15.41
C VAL A 57 7.06 -15.78 14.07
N GLN A 58 6.92 -15.00 13.01
CA GLN A 58 6.77 -15.42 11.62
C GLN A 58 7.95 -16.28 11.12
N LEU A 59 9.18 -15.96 11.52
CA LEU A 59 10.37 -16.71 11.11
C LEU A 59 10.42 -18.08 11.79
N GLN A 60 10.00 -18.15 13.06
CA GLN A 60 9.92 -19.43 13.78
C GLN A 60 8.90 -20.36 13.12
N TYR A 61 7.71 -19.83 12.83
CA TYR A 61 6.64 -20.56 12.14
C TYR A 61 7.07 -21.07 10.75
N THR A 62 7.67 -20.20 9.93
CA THR A 62 8.16 -20.56 8.58
C THR A 62 9.26 -21.62 8.66
N SER A 63 10.16 -21.52 9.64
CA SER A 63 11.24 -22.50 9.83
C SER A 63 10.69 -23.87 10.21
N GLN A 64 9.66 -23.93 11.06
CA GLN A 64 8.98 -25.17 11.43
C GLN A 64 8.25 -25.79 10.24
N LEU A 65 7.55 -25.01 9.43
CA LEU A 65 6.89 -25.53 8.22
C LEU A 65 7.89 -26.10 7.22
N LYS A 66 9.07 -25.49 7.10
CA LYS A 66 10.14 -25.97 6.22
C LYS A 66 10.66 -27.34 6.64
N THR A 67 10.79 -27.61 7.95
CA THR A 67 11.25 -28.93 8.44
C THR A 67 10.18 -30.01 8.31
N GLN A 68 8.90 -29.62 8.34
CA GLN A 68 7.76 -30.54 8.21
C GLN A 68 7.31 -30.74 6.75
N LEU A 69 7.95 -30.08 5.78
CA LEU A 69 7.53 -30.12 4.39
C LEU A 69 7.84 -31.49 3.76
N THR A 70 6.83 -32.35 3.69
CA THR A 70 6.91 -33.65 3.01
C THR A 70 6.62 -33.55 1.51
N GLY A 71 7.17 -34.43 0.68
CA GLY A 71 6.95 -34.46 -0.77
C GLY A 71 7.71 -33.37 -1.55
N THR A 72 7.47 -33.31 -2.86
CA THR A 72 8.16 -32.38 -3.77
C THR A 72 7.60 -30.96 -3.67
N PRO A 73 8.41 -29.94 -3.32
CA PRO A 73 7.97 -28.54 -3.27
C PRO A 73 7.38 -28.06 -4.59
N ALA A 74 7.92 -28.51 -5.71
CA ALA A 74 7.46 -28.15 -7.05
C ALA A 74 5.97 -28.49 -7.29
N SER A 75 5.51 -29.66 -6.84
CA SER A 75 4.12 -30.09 -6.99
C SER A 75 3.17 -29.22 -6.17
N LYS A 76 3.58 -28.83 -4.96
CA LYS A 76 2.81 -27.94 -4.09
C LYS A 76 2.72 -26.52 -4.67
N VAL A 77 3.84 -25.98 -5.16
CA VAL A 77 3.87 -24.67 -5.81
C VAL A 77 2.99 -24.66 -7.06
N ARG A 78 3.03 -25.71 -7.88
CA ARG A 78 2.15 -25.83 -9.05
C ARG A 78 0.68 -25.77 -8.66
N LEU A 79 0.27 -26.50 -7.62
CA LEU A 79 -1.10 -26.51 -7.14
C LEU A 79 -1.56 -25.12 -6.66
N VAL A 80 -0.68 -24.37 -5.97
CA VAL A 80 -0.96 -22.98 -5.57
C VAL A 80 -1.15 -22.08 -6.79
N LEU A 81 -0.30 -22.21 -7.81
CA LEU A 81 -0.42 -21.43 -9.05
C LEU A 81 -1.71 -21.75 -9.83
N GLU A 82 -2.11 -23.03 -9.88
CA GLU A 82 -3.38 -23.44 -10.48
C GLU A 82 -4.57 -22.85 -9.71
N TYR A 83 -4.54 -22.88 -8.38
CA TYR A 83 -5.58 -22.27 -7.54
C TYR A 83 -5.67 -20.75 -7.71
N MET A 84 -4.53 -20.04 -7.76
CA MET A 84 -4.51 -18.61 -8.07
C MET A 84 -5.21 -18.30 -9.39
N ASN A 85 -4.89 -19.09 -10.42
CA ASN A 85 -5.49 -18.91 -11.74
C ASN A 85 -7.01 -19.13 -11.72
N MET A 86 -7.52 -20.09 -10.93
CA MET A 86 -8.96 -20.28 -10.74
C MET A 86 -9.65 -19.08 -10.07
N LEU A 87 -8.93 -18.35 -9.21
CA LEU A 87 -9.41 -17.11 -8.58
C LEU A 87 -9.25 -15.87 -9.47
N GLY A 88 -8.75 -16.01 -10.70
CA GLY A 88 -8.46 -14.88 -11.58
C GLY A 88 -7.24 -14.06 -11.16
N LEU A 89 -6.35 -14.66 -10.33
CA LEU A 89 -5.10 -14.05 -9.91
C LEU A 89 -3.92 -14.75 -10.57
N ASN A 90 -2.86 -14.00 -10.82
CA ASN A 90 -1.54 -14.56 -11.14
C ASN A 90 -0.55 -14.18 -10.05
N LEU A 91 0.62 -14.83 -10.03
CA LEU A 91 1.64 -14.60 -9.01
C LEU A 91 2.02 -13.10 -8.89
N PRO A 92 2.25 -12.34 -9.98
CA PRO A 92 2.50 -10.89 -9.90
C PRO A 92 1.37 -10.11 -9.21
N LEU A 93 0.12 -10.34 -9.58
CA LEU A 93 -1.02 -9.64 -8.97
C LEU A 93 -1.18 -10.02 -7.50
N PHE A 94 -1.05 -11.31 -7.17
CA PHE A 94 -1.09 -11.76 -5.78
C PHE A 94 -0.01 -11.09 -4.94
N LEU A 95 1.24 -11.08 -5.40
CA LEU A 95 2.33 -10.43 -4.67
C LEU A 95 2.13 -8.92 -4.58
N ASN A 96 1.52 -8.30 -5.59
CA ASN A 96 1.18 -6.88 -5.54
C ASN A 96 0.17 -6.57 -4.43
N TYR A 97 -0.95 -7.30 -4.38
CA TYR A 97 -1.96 -7.14 -3.34
C TYR A 97 -1.48 -7.56 -1.94
N LEU A 98 -0.64 -8.59 -1.85
CA LEU A 98 -0.05 -9.02 -0.58
C LEU A 98 0.95 -7.99 -0.04
N SER A 99 1.78 -7.39 -0.89
CA SER A 99 2.88 -6.52 -0.45
C SER A 99 2.45 -5.07 -0.26
N TRP A 100 1.72 -4.48 -1.22
CA TRP A 100 1.28 -3.07 -1.18
C TRP A 100 -0.19 -2.96 -0.84
N GLY A 101 -1.02 -3.84 -1.41
CA GLY A 101 -2.44 -3.98 -1.08
C GLY A 101 -3.31 -2.77 -1.42
N ASP A 102 -4.62 -2.98 -1.33
CA ASP A 102 -5.61 -1.91 -1.23
C ASP A 102 -6.04 -1.73 0.24
N TYR A 103 -7.03 -0.87 0.49
CA TYR A 103 -7.56 -0.65 1.84
C TYR A 103 -7.93 -1.97 2.54
N ASN A 104 -8.61 -2.87 1.85
CA ASN A 104 -9.08 -4.14 2.41
C ASN A 104 -7.90 -5.07 2.76
N CYS A 105 -6.91 -5.18 1.86
CA CYS A 105 -5.69 -5.96 2.10
C CYS A 105 -4.85 -5.38 3.26
N ILE A 106 -4.84 -4.06 3.44
CA ILE A 106 -4.10 -3.40 4.52
C ILE A 106 -4.77 -3.63 5.87
N THR A 107 -6.10 -3.65 5.93
CA THR A 107 -6.85 -3.87 7.18
C THR A 107 -6.91 -5.32 7.60
N ASP A 108 -6.84 -6.27 6.65
CA ASP A 108 -6.97 -7.69 6.93
C ASP A 108 -5.80 -8.22 7.80
N PRO A 109 -6.07 -8.77 8.99
CA PRO A 109 -5.03 -9.20 9.92
C PRO A 109 -4.22 -10.39 9.40
N LYS A 110 -4.82 -11.26 8.59
CA LYS A 110 -4.16 -12.44 8.03
C LYS A 110 -3.22 -12.03 6.91
N ILE A 111 -3.66 -11.18 5.99
CA ILE A 111 -2.82 -10.62 4.92
C ILE A 111 -1.66 -9.83 5.51
N ARG A 112 -1.91 -9.03 6.56
CA ARG A 112 -0.85 -8.32 7.29
C ARG A 112 0.21 -9.27 7.86
N TYR A 113 -0.22 -10.34 8.52
CA TYR A 113 0.70 -11.32 9.10
C TYR A 113 1.59 -11.96 8.02
N GLU A 114 1.00 -12.43 6.92
CA GLU A 114 1.73 -13.06 5.83
C GLU A 114 2.66 -12.05 5.11
N ARG A 115 2.21 -10.80 4.94
CA ARG A 115 3.08 -9.71 4.43
C ARG A 115 4.28 -9.48 5.33
N THR A 116 4.08 -9.41 6.65
CA THR A 116 5.19 -9.26 7.60
C THR A 116 6.12 -10.46 7.57
N ALA A 117 5.59 -11.67 7.43
CA ALA A 117 6.39 -12.89 7.26
C ALA A 117 7.24 -12.84 5.97
N LEU A 118 6.68 -12.35 4.88
CA LEU A 118 7.34 -12.24 3.58
C LEU A 118 8.40 -11.13 3.55
N MET A 119 8.05 -9.93 4.01
CA MET A 119 8.94 -8.77 3.91
C MET A 119 9.94 -8.69 5.07
N GLY A 120 9.76 -9.46 6.14
CA GLY A 120 10.66 -9.48 7.31
C GLY A 120 10.75 -8.15 8.06
N THR A 121 9.98 -7.13 7.67
CA THR A 121 10.09 -5.80 8.24
C THR A 121 9.09 -5.64 9.39
N ARG A 122 9.62 -5.27 10.56
CA ARG A 122 8.84 -4.55 11.57
C ARG A 122 8.51 -3.18 10.95
N ASN A 123 7.44 -3.10 10.17
CA ASN A 123 6.87 -1.87 9.59
C ASN A 123 7.79 -0.96 8.77
N ALA A 124 8.97 -1.39 8.31
CA ALA A 124 9.69 -0.64 7.31
C ALA A 124 9.08 -0.96 5.94
N ARG A 125 8.21 -0.08 5.42
CA ARG A 125 7.94 -0.01 3.98
C ARG A 125 9.30 -0.02 3.27
N ALA A 126 9.45 -0.73 2.17
CA ALA A 126 10.70 -0.75 1.43
C ALA A 126 11.10 0.69 1.04
N THR A 127 11.98 1.30 1.84
CA THR A 127 12.41 2.70 1.67
C THR A 127 13.19 2.87 0.38
N GLY A 128 13.88 1.81 -0.06
CA GLY A 128 14.75 1.83 -1.24
C GLY A 128 14.04 2.13 -2.57
N GLY A 129 12.75 1.78 -2.71
CA GLY A 129 12.00 2.08 -3.93
C GLY A 129 11.44 3.50 -4.00
N LYS A 130 11.34 4.18 -2.85
CA LYS A 130 10.69 5.50 -2.75
C LYS A 130 11.52 6.57 -3.43
N ASP A 131 12.83 6.58 -3.21
CA ASP A 131 13.71 7.60 -3.78
C ASP A 131 13.88 7.41 -5.28
N VAL A 132 13.99 6.17 -5.75
CA VAL A 132 14.05 5.85 -7.18
C VAL A 132 12.76 6.26 -7.90
N LEU A 133 11.60 5.94 -7.33
CA LEU A 133 10.31 6.30 -7.93
C LEU A 133 10.08 7.82 -7.88
N LYS A 134 10.53 8.49 -6.81
CA LYS A 134 10.48 9.94 -6.70
C LYS A 134 11.34 10.60 -7.78
N VAL A 135 12.59 10.18 -7.95
CA VAL A 135 13.49 10.69 -8.99
C VAL A 135 12.90 10.46 -10.38
N PHE A 136 12.38 9.26 -10.67
CA PHE A 136 11.76 8.96 -11.94
C PHE A 136 10.54 9.86 -12.23
N ALA A 137 9.64 10.02 -11.26
CA ALA A 137 8.47 10.88 -11.40
C ALA A 137 8.87 12.34 -11.67
N PHE A 138 9.90 12.86 -10.98
CA PHE A 138 10.44 14.20 -11.24
C PHE A 138 11.03 14.33 -12.65
N SER A 139 11.76 13.32 -13.13
CA SER A 139 12.31 13.33 -14.49
C SER A 139 11.22 13.38 -15.55
N CYS A 140 10.17 12.56 -15.44
CA CYS A 140 9.07 12.57 -16.40
C CYS A 140 8.35 13.92 -16.45
N VAL A 141 8.04 14.49 -15.29
CA VAL A 141 7.37 15.80 -15.21
C VAL A 141 8.25 16.90 -15.77
N ARG A 142 9.56 16.89 -15.44
CA ARG A 142 10.53 17.85 -16.01
C ARG A 142 10.55 17.77 -17.53
N GLU A 143 10.69 16.57 -18.09
CA GLU A 143 10.76 16.39 -19.54
C GLU A 143 9.47 16.81 -20.25
N ALA A 144 8.31 16.56 -19.62
CA ALA A 144 7.02 17.02 -20.15
C ALA A 144 6.92 18.54 -20.14
N ILE A 145 7.23 19.18 -19.01
CA ILE A 145 7.21 20.65 -18.87
C ILE A 145 8.20 21.31 -19.83
N GLU A 146 9.42 20.80 -19.93
CA GLU A 146 10.45 21.35 -20.83
C GLU A 146 9.99 21.30 -22.29
N ARG A 147 9.37 20.17 -22.69
CA ARG A 147 8.81 20.00 -24.03
C ARG A 147 7.65 20.97 -24.29
N GLU A 148 6.75 21.13 -23.33
CA GLU A 148 5.60 22.03 -23.44
C GLU A 148 6.04 23.50 -23.46
N LEU A 149 6.95 23.91 -22.57
CA LEU A 149 7.52 25.25 -22.53
C LEU A 149 8.25 25.59 -23.83
N SER A 150 9.08 24.67 -24.33
CA SER A 150 9.77 24.84 -25.61
C SER A 150 8.78 25.00 -26.77
N SER A 151 7.64 24.31 -26.72
CA SER A 151 6.61 24.40 -27.76
C SER A 151 5.93 25.77 -27.81
N ILE A 152 5.82 26.48 -26.69
CA ILE A 152 5.16 27.79 -26.62
C ILE A 152 6.14 28.96 -26.60
N GLN A 153 7.44 28.71 -26.78
CA GLN A 153 8.48 29.74 -26.61
C GLN A 153 8.25 30.99 -27.47
N GLU A 154 7.76 30.84 -28.70
CA GLU A 154 7.53 31.97 -29.61
C GLU A 154 6.28 32.77 -29.23
N LEU A 155 5.30 32.11 -28.59
CA LEU A 155 4.11 32.77 -28.05
C LEU A 155 4.38 33.43 -26.69
N ALA A 156 5.37 32.94 -25.94
CA ALA A 156 5.75 33.43 -24.63
C ALA A 156 6.82 34.54 -24.67
N LYS A 157 7.39 34.85 -25.84
CA LYS A 157 8.32 35.97 -25.99
C LYS A 157 7.56 37.30 -25.91
N CYS A 158 7.96 38.13 -24.96
CA CYS A 158 7.52 39.52 -24.90
C CYS A 158 8.42 40.36 -25.82
N PRO A 159 7.86 41.24 -26.67
CA PRO A 159 8.65 42.21 -27.42
C PRO A 159 9.58 42.99 -26.48
N PRO A 160 10.83 43.29 -26.89
CA PRO A 160 11.78 44.00 -26.04
C PRO A 160 11.30 45.42 -25.68
N GLU A 161 10.39 45.97 -26.48
CA GLU A 161 9.77 47.29 -26.34
C GLU A 161 8.78 47.33 -25.15
N ASP A 162 8.09 46.22 -24.89
CA ASP A 162 7.07 46.10 -23.84
C ASP A 162 7.68 45.93 -22.43
N VAL A 163 8.96 45.58 -22.36
CA VAL A 163 9.70 45.36 -21.11
C VAL A 163 10.89 46.31 -20.93
N SER A 164 11.05 47.29 -21.83
CA SER A 164 12.08 48.32 -21.68
C SER A 164 11.69 49.32 -20.59
N GLU A 165 12.69 49.97 -19.99
CA GLU A 165 12.45 51.06 -19.04
C GLU A 165 11.62 52.15 -19.71
N GLU A 166 11.94 52.49 -20.95
CA GLU A 166 11.23 53.47 -21.74
C GLU A 166 9.80 53.03 -22.04
N GLY A 167 9.54 51.75 -22.34
CA GLY A 167 8.18 51.24 -22.57
C GLY A 167 7.32 51.24 -21.30
N LEU A 168 7.90 50.89 -20.16
CA LEU A 168 7.21 50.82 -18.87
C LEU A 168 7.01 52.20 -18.21
N THR A 169 7.91 53.15 -18.50
CA THR A 169 7.90 54.49 -17.89
C THR A 169 7.45 55.59 -18.85
N SER A 170 7.34 55.32 -20.15
CA SER A 170 6.77 56.26 -21.11
C SER A 170 5.28 56.45 -20.81
N LEU A 171 4.98 57.58 -20.19
CA LEU A 171 3.63 58.10 -20.07
C LEU A 171 3.44 59.10 -21.20
N LEU A 172 2.68 58.72 -22.23
CA LEU A 172 2.21 59.66 -23.23
C LEU A 172 1.05 60.46 -22.62
N ILE A 173 1.25 61.78 -22.51
CA ILE A 173 0.23 62.69 -21.96
C ILE A 173 -1.06 62.60 -22.80
N ASP A 174 -0.93 62.39 -24.11
CA ASP A 174 -2.07 62.22 -25.03
C ASP A 174 -2.91 60.97 -24.70
N ASP A 175 -2.29 59.88 -24.20
CA ASP A 175 -3.00 58.67 -23.77
C ASP A 175 -3.73 58.85 -22.42
N LEU A 176 -3.22 59.74 -21.56
CA LEU A 176 -3.89 60.14 -20.31
C LEU A 176 -5.09 61.04 -20.60
N VAL A 177 -4.97 61.94 -21.58
CA VAL A 177 -6.06 62.82 -22.02
C VAL A 177 -7.21 62.00 -22.62
N LEU A 178 -6.90 61.03 -23.50
CA LEU A 178 -7.92 60.13 -24.07
C LEU A 178 -8.64 59.24 -23.04
N LYS A 179 -7.97 58.90 -21.93
CA LYS A 179 -8.58 58.16 -20.80
C LYS A 179 -9.38 59.03 -19.84
N LEU A 180 -9.17 60.35 -19.85
CA LEU A 180 -9.87 61.32 -19.00
C LEU A 180 -11.05 61.99 -19.71
N ASP A 181 -11.12 61.90 -21.05
CA ASP A 181 -12.26 62.34 -21.87
C ASP A 181 -13.37 61.27 -22.02
N MET A 182 -13.33 60.17 -21.24
CA MET A 182 -14.43 59.21 -21.06
C MET A 182 -15.21 59.44 -19.77
#